data_AF-A0A401TBB8-F1
#
_entry.id   AF-A0A401TBB8-F1
#
_cell.length_a   1.000
_cell.length_b   1.000
_cell.length_c   1.000
_cell.angle_alpha   90.00
_cell.angle_beta   90.00
_cell.angle_gamma   90.00
#
_symmetry.space_group_name_H-M   'P 1'
#
loop_
_entity.id
_entity.type
_entity.pdbx_description
1 polymer ?
#
loop_
_entity_poly.entity_id
_entity_poly.type
_entity_poly.pdbx_seq_one_letter_code
_entity_poly.pdbx_strand_id
1 'polypeptide(L)'
;MGGWFSSIIRFFFDAQQPQEERMVQGPQATNYPSARQTVSKETGEQEFFQFFFMALDQIPGYQGILGRWQEELRRVQTARLNRYDLSNVWPDRCGYVGTLRKVRKLVSNQAFSRYRQCLAELASGVVRQRKDGLDRAKRYNYADTQHQTVLEEWQAVRNSLHNLLLEVEKRALW
;
A
#
# COMPACT_ATOMS: atom_id res chain seq x y z
N MET A 1 21.50 -0.93 22.37
CA MET A 1 21.17 0.30 21.62
C MET A 1 19.96 0.01 20.75
N GLY A 2 18.77 0.13 21.32
CA GLY A 2 17.52 -0.26 20.68
C GLY A 2 16.58 0.92 20.48
N GLY A 3 15.68 0.80 19.49
CA GLY A 3 14.32 1.29 19.64
C GLY A 3 13.92 2.58 18.94
N TRP A 4 14.20 2.77 17.65
CA TRP A 4 13.49 3.80 16.85
C TRP A 4 12.92 3.28 15.50
N PHE A 5 13.17 2.01 15.14
CA PHE A 5 12.84 1.45 13.81
C PHE A 5 11.55 0.61 13.74
N SER A 6 10.86 0.35 14.85
CA SER A 6 9.54 -0.33 14.84
C SER A 6 8.35 0.62 14.66
N SER A 7 8.58 1.87 14.29
CA SER A 7 7.56 2.92 14.39
C SER A 7 6.45 2.74 13.35
N ILE A 8 6.75 2.44 12.09
CA ILE A 8 5.67 2.43 11.10
C ILE A 8 4.73 1.26 11.24
N ILE A 9 5.18 0.02 11.51
CA ILE A 9 4.28 -1.12 11.71
C ILE A 9 3.50 -1.03 13.03
N ARG A 10 4.09 -0.41 14.09
CA ARG A 10 3.45 -0.25 15.40
C ARG A 10 2.47 0.94 15.43
N PHE A 11 2.81 2.06 14.78
CA PHE A 11 1.91 3.21 14.65
C PHE A 11 0.86 3.06 13.54
N PHE A 12 1.06 2.18 12.55
CA PHE A 12 0.01 1.87 11.56
C PHE A 12 -1.24 1.22 12.18
N PHE A 13 -1.12 0.62 13.37
CA PHE A 13 -2.15 -0.27 13.93
C PHE A 13 -2.52 -0.04 15.40
N ASP A 14 -1.86 0.85 16.16
CA ASP A 14 -2.30 1.23 17.52
C ASP A 14 -3.37 2.35 17.54
N ALA A 15 -3.83 2.86 16.39
CA ALA A 15 -4.88 3.87 16.30
C ALA A 15 -6.32 3.33 16.53
N GLN A 16 -6.48 2.24 17.29
CA GLN A 16 -7.77 1.89 17.90
C GLN A 16 -7.84 2.46 19.32
N GLN A 17 -8.01 3.78 19.44
CA GLN A 17 -8.61 4.37 20.64
C GLN A 17 -9.64 5.42 20.23
N PRO A 18 -10.90 5.31 20.69
CA PRO A 18 -11.88 6.35 20.49
C PRO A 18 -11.51 7.51 21.41
N GLN A 19 -11.12 8.65 20.85
CA GLN A 19 -11.05 9.89 21.60
C GLN A 19 -12.03 10.91 21.03
N GLU A 20 -12.74 11.51 21.97
CA GLU A 20 -13.94 12.32 21.86
C GLU A 20 -13.79 13.55 20.96
N GLU A 21 -14.96 14.00 20.50
CA GLU A 21 -15.22 15.22 19.76
C GLU A 21 -14.40 16.43 20.22
N ARG A 22 -13.73 17.09 19.28
CA ARG A 22 -13.64 18.55 19.26
C ARG A 22 -13.77 19.08 17.83
N MET A 23 -14.80 19.90 17.64
CA MET A 23 -15.00 20.75 16.47
C MET A 23 -13.87 21.77 16.36
N VAL A 24 -13.19 21.86 15.21
CA VAL A 24 -12.47 23.06 14.76
C VAL A 24 -12.56 23.18 13.23
N GLN A 25 -12.72 24.43 12.79
CA GLN A 25 -13.07 24.94 11.47
C GLN A 25 -12.00 24.73 10.37
N GLY A 26 -12.47 24.52 9.12
CA GLY A 26 -11.89 24.94 7.82
C GLY A 26 -10.50 24.41 7.41
N PRO A 27 -10.25 24.14 6.10
CA PRO A 27 -9.78 25.25 5.27
C PRO A 27 -10.13 25.22 3.77
N GLN A 28 -9.79 26.34 3.15
CA GLN A 28 -9.98 26.77 1.76
C GLN A 28 -9.24 25.94 0.71
N ALA A 29 -9.80 25.96 -0.50
CA ALA A 29 -9.21 25.49 -1.74
C ALA A 29 -7.93 26.26 -2.09
N THR A 30 -6.82 25.55 -2.31
CA THR A 30 -5.64 26.09 -2.97
C THR A 30 -5.10 25.12 -4.02
N ASN A 31 -5.12 25.61 -5.26
CA ASN A 31 -4.31 25.31 -6.44
C ASN A 31 -3.42 24.06 -6.42
N TYR A 32 -3.79 23.10 -7.26
CA TYR A 32 -2.94 21.98 -7.68
C TYR A 32 -1.83 22.48 -8.61
N PRO A 33 -0.53 22.28 -8.29
CA PRO A 33 0.52 22.46 -9.27
C PRO A 33 0.47 21.31 -10.29
N SER A 34 0.31 21.68 -11.56
CA SER A 34 0.39 20.80 -12.72
C SER A 34 1.82 20.25 -12.84
N ALA A 35 2.03 19.02 -12.37
CA ALA A 35 3.34 18.36 -12.39
C ALA A 35 3.58 17.71 -13.77
N ARG A 36 4.17 18.48 -14.70
CA ARG A 36 4.89 17.91 -15.83
C ARG A 36 6.26 17.39 -15.38
N GLN A 37 6.41 16.07 -15.52
CA GLN A 37 7.61 15.37 -15.97
C GLN A 37 8.88 15.44 -15.13
N THR A 38 8.97 14.52 -14.16
CA THR A 38 10.17 13.72 -13.90
C THR A 38 9.72 12.30 -13.56
N VAL A 39 9.38 11.50 -14.58
CA VAL A 39 8.98 10.09 -14.38
C VAL A 39 10.23 9.26 -14.08
N SER A 40 10.67 9.32 -12.83
CA SER A 40 11.37 8.19 -12.21
C SER A 40 10.42 7.00 -12.33
N LYS A 41 10.89 5.86 -12.88
CA LYS A 41 10.09 4.62 -12.94
C LYS A 41 9.77 4.17 -11.51
N GLU A 42 8.70 4.69 -10.94
CA GLU A 42 8.09 4.12 -9.75
C GLU A 42 7.69 2.69 -10.10
N THR A 43 8.01 1.74 -9.21
CA THR A 43 7.52 0.37 -9.39
C THR A 43 6.00 0.38 -9.22
N GLY A 44 5.25 -0.49 -9.91
CA GLY A 44 3.78 -0.50 -9.78
C GLY A 44 3.31 -0.71 -8.33
N GLU A 45 4.18 -1.26 -7.47
CA GLU A 45 3.95 -1.40 -6.03
C GLU A 45 3.99 -0.06 -5.31
N GLN A 46 4.94 0.82 -5.65
CA GLN A 46 5.00 2.17 -5.08
C GLN A 46 3.74 2.95 -5.47
N GLU A 47 3.30 2.87 -6.71
CA GLU A 47 2.04 3.50 -7.16
C GLU A 47 0.83 2.95 -6.38
N PHE A 48 0.75 1.63 -6.22
CA PHE A 48 -0.28 1.00 -5.39
C PHE A 48 -0.25 1.52 -3.95
N PHE A 49 0.92 1.54 -3.31
CA PHE A 49 1.04 1.97 -1.92
C PHE A 49 0.77 3.46 -1.75
N GLN A 50 1.26 4.30 -2.65
CA GLN A 50 0.96 5.74 -2.69
C GLN A 50 -0.55 5.98 -2.72
N PHE A 51 -1.26 5.29 -3.61
CA PHE A 51 -2.71 5.41 -3.72
C PHE A 51 -3.44 4.83 -2.50
N PHE A 52 -3.00 3.66 -2.01
CA PHE A 52 -3.55 3.03 -0.81
C PHE A 52 -3.44 3.93 0.42
N PHE A 53 -2.27 4.51 0.67
CA PHE A 53 -2.06 5.38 1.82
C PHE A 53 -2.74 6.73 1.67
N MET A 54 -2.87 7.26 0.45
CA MET A 54 -3.71 8.43 0.19
C MET A 54 -5.18 8.15 0.50
N ALA A 55 -5.72 7.00 0.10
CA ALA A 55 -7.09 6.60 0.42
C ALA A 55 -7.28 6.41 1.93
N LEU A 56 -6.29 5.82 2.60
CA LEU A 56 -6.32 5.59 4.04
C LEU A 56 -6.25 6.90 4.84
N ASP A 57 -5.47 7.89 4.39
CA ASP A 57 -5.34 9.21 5.03
C ASP A 57 -6.67 9.99 5.09
N GLN A 58 -7.60 9.67 4.18
CA GLN A 58 -8.95 10.24 4.15
C GLN A 58 -9.94 9.53 5.09
N ILE A 59 -9.52 8.45 5.76
CA ILE A 59 -10.37 7.70 6.69
C ILE A 59 -10.13 8.24 8.11
N PRO A 60 -11.19 8.59 8.87
CA PRO A 60 -11.04 9.02 10.26
C PRO A 60 -10.22 8.02 11.09
N GLY A 61 -9.28 8.54 11.88
CA GLY A 61 -8.36 7.73 12.68
C GLY A 61 -7.02 7.39 11.99
N TYR A 62 -6.85 7.70 10.71
CA TYR A 62 -5.62 7.42 9.94
C TYR A 62 -4.92 8.68 9.39
N GLN A 63 -5.23 9.85 9.93
CA GLN A 63 -4.67 11.11 9.44
C GLN A 63 -3.14 11.17 9.60
N GLY A 64 -2.48 11.69 8.56
CA GLY A 64 -1.02 11.82 8.50
C GLY A 64 -0.29 10.52 8.14
N ILE A 65 -1.01 9.45 7.79
CA ILE A 65 -0.41 8.15 7.45
C ILE A 65 0.32 8.20 6.12
N LEU A 66 -0.18 8.99 5.17
CA LEU A 66 0.46 9.15 3.87
C LEU A 66 1.84 9.81 4.02
N GLY A 67 1.91 10.92 4.75
CA GLY A 67 3.17 11.63 4.98
C GLY A 67 4.21 10.78 5.71
N ARG A 68 3.77 9.96 6.68
CA ARG A 68 4.65 9.01 7.38
C ARG A 68 5.22 7.95 6.46
N TRP A 69 4.39 7.37 5.58
CA TRP A 69 4.87 6.40 4.60
C TRP A 69 5.84 7.04 3.59
N GLN A 70 5.56 8.25 3.10
CA GLN A 70 6.45 8.98 2.17
C GLN A 70 7.82 9.26 2.81
N GLU A 71 7.84 9.66 4.08
CA GLU A 71 9.09 9.90 4.80
C GLU A 71 9.93 8.62 4.96
N GLU A 72 9.30 7.48 5.23
CA GLU A 72 10.02 6.20 5.33
C GLU A 72 10.55 5.72 3.98
N LEU A 73 9.73 5.85 2.93
CA LEU A 73 10.17 5.58 1.57
C LEU A 73 11.40 6.43 1.22
N ARG A 74 11.37 7.73 1.56
CA ARG A 74 12.49 8.65 1.36
C ARG A 74 13.73 8.20 2.16
N ARG A 75 13.57 7.75 3.41
CA ARG A 75 14.66 7.24 4.26
C ARG A 75 15.35 6.04 3.63
N VAL A 76 14.58 5.04 3.21
CA VAL A 76 15.11 3.83 2.55
C VAL A 76 15.82 4.17 1.24
N GLN A 77 15.22 5.04 0.42
CA GLN A 77 15.83 5.48 -0.84
C GLN A 77 17.14 6.27 -0.63
N THR A 78 17.21 7.08 0.43
CA THR A 78 18.40 7.87 0.80
C THR A 78 19.51 6.97 1.34
N ALA A 79 19.15 5.93 2.09
CA ALA A 79 20.08 4.95 2.66
C ALA A 79 20.78 4.07 1.60
N ARG A 80 20.48 4.25 0.29
CA ARG A 80 20.95 3.42 -0.84
C ARG A 80 20.67 1.93 -0.69
N LEU A 81 19.78 1.56 0.24
CA LEU A 81 19.12 0.26 0.21
C LEU A 81 18.34 0.22 -1.10
N ASN A 82 18.61 -0.82 -1.91
CA ASN A 82 18.21 -0.94 -3.31
C ASN A 82 16.88 -0.21 -3.60
N ARG A 83 16.92 0.87 -4.41
CA ARG A 83 15.80 1.83 -4.60
C ARG A 83 14.49 1.19 -5.08
N TYR A 84 14.55 -0.07 -5.49
CA TYR A 84 13.44 -0.83 -6.06
C TYR A 84 12.91 -1.93 -5.13
N ASP A 85 13.53 -2.14 -3.97
CA ASP A 85 13.10 -3.16 -3.01
C ASP A 85 12.39 -2.53 -1.81
N LEU A 86 11.06 -2.45 -1.94
CA LEU A 86 10.16 -1.98 -0.90
C LEU A 86 10.17 -2.87 0.34
N SER A 87 10.75 -4.08 0.30
CA SER A 87 10.89 -4.92 1.49
C SER A 87 11.70 -4.23 2.59
N ASN A 88 12.62 -3.34 2.20
CA ASN A 88 13.42 -2.56 3.14
C ASN A 88 12.63 -1.46 3.87
N VAL A 89 11.45 -1.08 3.37
CA VAL A 89 10.50 -0.19 4.07
C VAL A 89 9.86 -0.90 5.26
N TRP A 90 9.80 -2.24 5.26
CA TRP A 90 9.23 -3.04 6.33
C TRP A 90 10.20 -4.13 6.81
N PRO A 91 11.29 -3.74 7.52
CA PRO A 91 12.36 -4.65 7.93
C PRO A 91 12.00 -5.57 9.12
N ASP A 92 10.89 -5.31 9.80
CA ASP A 92 10.45 -6.04 11.01
C ASP A 92 9.93 -7.47 10.72
N ARG A 93 9.75 -8.29 11.76
CA ARG A 93 9.29 -9.71 11.69
C ARG A 93 7.97 -9.95 10.94
N CYS A 94 7.10 -8.94 10.81
CA CYS A 94 5.90 -9.07 9.98
C CYS A 94 6.22 -8.93 8.48
N GLY A 95 7.30 -8.24 8.13
CA GLY A 95 7.83 -8.09 6.78
C GLY A 95 6.89 -7.46 5.77
N TYR A 96 7.37 -7.38 4.53
CA TYR A 96 6.58 -6.99 3.36
C TYR A 96 5.31 -7.84 3.18
N VAL A 97 5.43 -9.15 3.34
CA VAL A 97 4.31 -10.13 3.25
C VAL A 97 3.24 -9.85 4.29
N GLY A 98 3.60 -9.59 5.55
CA GLY A 98 2.64 -9.24 6.59
C GLY A 98 1.93 -7.93 6.29
N THR A 99 2.62 -6.95 5.70
CA THR A 99 1.98 -5.71 5.22
C THR A 99 0.92 -6.00 4.16
N LEU A 100 1.20 -6.84 3.16
CA LEU A 100 0.21 -7.24 2.15
C LEU A 100 -1.03 -7.91 2.76
N ARG A 101 -0.83 -8.80 3.75
CA ARG A 101 -1.95 -9.42 4.48
C ARG A 101 -2.82 -8.40 5.21
N LYS A 102 -2.22 -7.34 5.75
CA LYS A 102 -2.95 -6.27 6.45
C LYS A 102 -3.66 -5.35 5.47
N VAL A 103 -3.02 -4.99 4.36
CA VAL A 103 -3.66 -4.27 3.25
C VAL A 103 -4.92 -5.01 2.80
N ARG A 104 -4.84 -6.32 2.58
CA ARG A 104 -5.99 -7.17 2.21
C ARG A 104 -7.17 -7.03 3.18
N LYS A 105 -6.89 -6.96 4.49
CA LYS A 105 -7.93 -6.75 5.52
C LYS A 105 -8.51 -5.33 5.45
N LEU A 106 -7.67 -4.31 5.32
CA LEU A 106 -8.09 -2.91 5.31
C LEU A 106 -8.93 -2.54 4.09
N VAL A 107 -8.57 -3.02 2.90
CA VAL A 107 -9.35 -2.74 1.66
C VAL A 107 -10.76 -3.36 1.68
N SER A 108 -10.99 -4.33 2.57
CA SER A 108 -12.30 -4.93 2.81
C SER A 108 -13.23 -4.01 3.62
N ASN A 109 -12.69 -3.00 4.30
CA ASN A 109 -13.49 -2.00 5.01
C ASN A 109 -14.31 -1.16 4.01
N GLN A 110 -15.55 -0.84 4.36
CA GLN A 110 -16.47 -0.05 3.53
C GLN A 110 -15.96 1.35 3.21
N ALA A 111 -15.15 1.95 4.08
CA ALA A 111 -14.50 3.24 3.84
C ALA A 111 -13.61 3.23 2.58
N PHE A 112 -13.14 2.05 2.14
CA PHE A 112 -12.38 1.90 0.90
C PHE A 112 -13.23 1.75 -0.37
N SER A 113 -14.55 1.60 -0.26
CA SER A 113 -15.46 1.29 -1.38
C SER A 113 -15.19 2.10 -2.65
N ARG A 114 -15.12 3.44 -2.53
CA ARG A 114 -14.86 4.35 -3.66
C ARG A 114 -13.48 4.22 -4.31
N TYR A 115 -12.53 3.56 -3.66
CA TYR A 115 -11.14 3.39 -4.13
C TYR A 115 -10.86 1.99 -4.65
N ARG A 116 -11.76 1.01 -4.41
CA ARG A 116 -11.51 -0.41 -4.70
C ARG A 116 -11.23 -0.67 -6.17
N GLN A 117 -11.89 0.04 -7.08
CA GLN A 117 -11.67 -0.13 -8.52
C GLN A 117 -10.23 0.24 -8.91
N CYS A 118 -9.77 1.44 -8.53
CA CYS A 118 -8.41 1.87 -8.84
C CYS A 118 -7.36 0.98 -8.15
N LEU A 119 -7.59 0.61 -6.88
CA LEU A 119 -6.71 -0.34 -6.18
C LEU A 119 -6.65 -1.71 -6.86
N ALA A 120 -7.76 -2.20 -7.41
CA ALA A 120 -7.84 -3.47 -8.14
C ALA A 120 -7.01 -3.45 -9.43
N GLU A 121 -7.09 -2.35 -10.19
CA GLU A 121 -6.32 -2.14 -11.41
C GLU A 121 -4.83 -2.08 -11.12
N LEU A 122 -4.43 -1.28 -10.12
CA LEU A 122 -3.04 -1.18 -9.66
C LEU A 122 -2.51 -2.54 -9.17
N ALA A 123 -3.27 -3.26 -8.34
CA ALA A 123 -2.89 -4.59 -7.86
C ALA A 123 -2.74 -5.60 -9.02
N SER A 124 -3.59 -5.51 -10.05
CA SER A 124 -3.47 -6.35 -11.24
C SER A 124 -2.19 -6.07 -12.02
N GLY A 125 -1.80 -4.79 -12.15
CA GLY A 125 -0.52 -4.37 -12.72
C GLY A 125 0.67 -4.94 -11.95
N VAL A 126 0.63 -4.84 -10.62
CA VAL A 126 1.66 -5.40 -9.73
C VAL A 126 1.79 -6.91 -9.87
N VAL A 127 0.67 -7.65 -9.88
CA VAL A 127 0.68 -9.11 -10.05
C VAL A 127 1.34 -9.50 -11.38
N ARG A 128 1.04 -8.78 -12.46
CA ARG A 128 1.69 -9.01 -13.76
C ARG A 128 3.20 -8.78 -13.67
N GLN A 129 3.61 -7.63 -13.13
CA GLN A 129 5.03 -7.30 -12.94
C GLN A 129 5.77 -8.34 -12.09
N ARG A 130 5.15 -8.81 -10.99
CA ARG A 130 5.73 -9.82 -10.10
C ARG A 130 5.81 -11.20 -10.76
N LYS A 131 4.82 -11.59 -11.56
CA LYS A 131 4.86 -12.82 -12.36
C LYS A 131 6.02 -12.77 -13.37
N ASP A 132 6.15 -11.68 -14.11
CA ASP A 132 7.25 -11.49 -15.06
C ASP A 132 8.61 -11.45 -14.36
N GLY A 133 8.66 -10.91 -13.14
CA GLY A 133 9.84 -10.93 -12.28
C GLY A 133 10.23 -12.36 -11.85
N LEU A 134 9.26 -13.15 -11.40
CA LEU A 134 9.46 -14.54 -11.01
C LEU A 134 9.87 -15.41 -12.21
N ASP A 135 9.24 -15.25 -13.36
CA ASP A 135 9.57 -16.00 -14.57
C ASP A 135 11.00 -15.68 -15.04
N ARG A 136 11.43 -14.42 -14.94
CA ARG A 136 12.84 -14.06 -15.14
C ARG A 136 13.76 -14.71 -14.10
N ALA A 137 13.40 -14.65 -12.82
CA ALA A 137 14.19 -15.26 -11.75
C ALA A 137 14.41 -16.77 -11.93
N LYS A 138 13.36 -17.47 -12.40
CA LYS A 138 13.43 -18.90 -12.74
C LYS A 138 14.41 -19.16 -13.88
N ARG A 139 14.38 -18.34 -14.95
CA ARG A 139 15.31 -18.49 -16.09
C ARG A 139 16.77 -18.33 -15.71
N TYR A 140 17.06 -17.51 -14.70
CA TYR A 140 18.41 -17.22 -14.22
C TYR A 140 18.77 -17.98 -12.93
N ASN A 141 17.98 -18.98 -12.52
CA ASN A 141 18.20 -19.82 -11.33
C ASN A 141 18.40 -19.06 -10.00
N TYR A 142 17.78 -17.89 -9.85
CA TYR A 142 17.76 -17.15 -8.57
C TYR A 142 16.34 -17.01 -7.99
N ALA A 143 15.33 -17.66 -8.59
CA ALA A 143 14.02 -17.72 -7.96
C ALA A 143 14.08 -18.45 -6.62
N ASP A 144 13.59 -17.79 -5.58
CA ASP A 144 13.52 -18.32 -4.23
C ASP A 144 12.05 -18.39 -3.76
N THR A 145 11.85 -19.00 -2.59
CA THR A 145 10.55 -19.10 -1.94
C THR A 145 9.94 -17.71 -1.68
N GLN A 146 10.77 -16.70 -1.43
CA GLN A 146 10.32 -15.34 -1.12
C GLN A 146 9.65 -14.68 -2.34
N HIS A 147 10.21 -14.82 -3.54
CA HIS A 147 9.60 -14.34 -4.78
C HIS A 147 8.22 -14.95 -5.02
N GLN A 148 8.06 -16.25 -4.74
CA GLN A 148 6.79 -16.95 -4.87
C GLN A 148 5.77 -16.48 -3.84
N THR A 149 6.14 -16.42 -2.55
CA THR A 149 5.23 -15.98 -1.47
C THR A 149 4.75 -14.54 -1.67
N VAL A 150 5.63 -13.63 -2.11
CA VAL A 150 5.24 -12.24 -2.38
C VAL A 150 4.21 -12.16 -3.52
N LEU A 151 4.39 -12.95 -4.58
CA LEU A 151 3.43 -13.01 -5.68
C LEU A 151 2.06 -13.53 -5.21
N GLU A 152 2.04 -14.58 -4.39
CA GLU A 152 0.80 -15.16 -3.85
C GLU A 152 0.01 -14.16 -3.00
N GLU A 153 0.70 -13.39 -2.15
CA GLU A 153 0.04 -12.40 -1.31
C GLU A 153 -0.51 -11.22 -2.13
N TRP A 154 0.20 -10.79 -3.18
CA TRP A 154 -0.32 -9.82 -4.13
C TRP A 154 -1.55 -10.33 -4.90
N GLN A 155 -1.53 -11.59 -5.32
CA GLN A 155 -2.71 -12.23 -5.93
C GLN A 155 -3.89 -12.25 -4.95
N ALA A 156 -3.64 -12.52 -3.68
CA ALA A 156 -4.68 -12.50 -2.65
C ALA A 156 -5.25 -11.09 -2.44
N VAL A 157 -4.43 -10.04 -2.42
CA VAL A 157 -4.88 -8.63 -2.36
C VAL A 157 -5.77 -8.31 -3.56
N ARG A 158 -5.31 -8.62 -4.78
CA ARG A 158 -6.08 -8.40 -6.02
C ARG A 158 -7.42 -9.13 -5.98
N ASN A 159 -7.42 -10.41 -5.60
CA ASN A 159 -8.63 -11.23 -5.56
C ASN A 159 -9.65 -10.68 -4.56
N SER A 160 -9.20 -10.26 -3.37
CA SER A 160 -10.10 -9.60 -2.41
C SER A 160 -10.75 -8.35 -2.98
N LEU A 161 -9.98 -7.49 -3.65
CA LEU A 161 -10.51 -6.27 -4.29
C LEU A 161 -11.53 -6.60 -5.38
N HIS A 162 -11.24 -7.56 -6.27
CA HIS A 162 -12.16 -7.97 -7.33
C HIS A 162 -13.45 -8.58 -6.78
N ASN A 163 -13.35 -9.46 -5.79
CA ASN A 163 -14.52 -10.08 -5.18
C ASN A 163 -15.46 -9.03 -4.55
N LEU A 164 -14.88 -8.02 -3.88
CA LEU A 164 -15.65 -6.92 -3.29
C LEU A 164 -16.35 -6.06 -4.36
N LEU A 165 -15.75 -5.88 -5.54
CA LEU A 165 -16.38 -5.16 -6.66
C LEU A 165 -17.56 -5.95 -7.23
N LEU A 166 -17.39 -7.26 -7.44
CA LEU A 166 -18.45 -8.15 -7.92
C LEU A 166 -19.64 -8.23 -6.94
N GLU A 167 -19.39 -8.19 -5.64
CA GLU A 167 -20.46 -8.15 -4.63
C GLU A 167 -21.27 -6.86 -4.68
N VAL A 168 -20.64 -5.72 -4.98
CA VAL A 168 -21.34 -4.43 -5.14
C VAL A 168 -22.21 -4.45 -6.39
N GLU A 169 -21.70 -4.95 -7.51
CA GLU A 169 -22.47 -5.09 -8.76
C GLU A 169 -23.70 -5.99 -8.57
N LYS A 170 -23.54 -7.12 -7.87
CA LYS A 170 -24.65 -8.03 -7.56
C LYS A 170 -25.74 -7.35 -6.72
N ARG A 171 -25.39 -6.50 -5.76
CA ARG A 171 -26.35 -5.78 -4.91
C ARG A 171 -27.08 -4.64 -5.62
N ALA A 172 -26.52 -4.11 -6.71
CA ALA A 172 -27.14 -3.05 -7.49
C ALA A 172 -28.21 -3.55 -8.48
N LEU A 173 -28.31 -4.88 -8.66
CA LEU A 173 -29.24 -5.53 -9.61
C LEU A 173 -30.52 -6.08 -8.95
N TRP A 174 -30.72 -5.81 -7.66
CA TRP A 174 -31.92 -6.18 -6.88
C TRP A 174 -32.45 -4.95 -6.15
#